data_AF-A0A954NM21-F1
#
_entry.id   AF-A0A954NM21-F1
#
_cell.length_a   1.000
_cell.length_b   1.000
_cell.length_c   1.000
_cell.angle_alpha   90.00
_cell.angle_beta   90.00
_cell.angle_gamma   90.00
#
_symmetry.space_group_name_H-M   'P 1'
#
loop_
_entity.id
_entity.type
_entity.pdbx_description
1 polymer ?
#
loop_
_entity_poly.entity_id
_entity_poly.type
_entity_poly.pdbx_seq_one_letter_code
_entity_poly.pdbx_strand_id
1 'polypeptide(L)' 'AGSLMGSWMNDSGFWIFTKMGGLTEAESLKSWTVLLAILSVISMVTTVILAIAVPMA' A
#
# COMPACT_ATOMS: atom_id res chain seq x y z
N ALA A 1 -3.06 3.63 7.52
CA ALA A 1 -2.65 3.60 6.09
C ALA A 1 -1.18 3.20 5.90
N GLY A 2 -0.22 3.65 6.73
CA GLY A 2 1.19 3.24 6.60
C GLY A 2 1.53 1.80 7.05
N SER A 3 0.63 1.10 7.74
CA SER A 3 0.85 -0.26 8.25
C SER A 3 0.64 -1.36 7.21
N LEU A 4 0.24 -1.00 5.99
CA LEU A 4 -0.03 -1.97 4.93
C LEU A 4 1.26 -2.47 4.27
N MET A 5 2.40 -1.81 4.50
CA MET A 5 3.67 -2.19 3.92
C MET A 5 4.01 -3.67 4.22
N GLY A 6 4.09 -4.49 3.18
CA GLY A 6 4.36 -5.93 3.31
C GLY A 6 3.12 -6.82 3.40
N SER A 7 1.92 -6.31 3.19
CA SER A 7 0.74 -7.17 2.99
C SER A 7 0.93 -8.07 1.76
N TRP A 8 0.68 -9.37 1.93
CA TRP A 8 1.10 -10.44 1.00
C TRP A 8 -0.06 -11.43 0.75
N MET A 9 0.24 -12.69 0.42
CA MET A 9 -0.76 -13.72 0.11
C MET A 9 -1.75 -14.07 1.25
N ASN A 10 -1.45 -13.66 2.50
CA ASN A 10 -2.36 -13.84 3.64
C ASN A 10 -3.47 -12.77 3.71
N ASP A 11 -3.41 -11.77 2.84
CA ASP A 11 -4.40 -10.69 2.77
C ASP A 11 -5.40 -10.97 1.64
N SER A 12 -6.70 -10.85 1.95
CA SER A 12 -7.76 -11.06 0.98
C SER A 12 -7.73 -10.02 -0.16
N GLY A 13 -7.22 -8.82 0.08
CA GLY A 13 -7.04 -7.77 -0.92
C GLY A 13 -6.03 -8.14 -2.00
N PHE A 14 -4.96 -8.87 -1.67
CA PHE A 14 -4.00 -9.38 -2.65
C PHE A 14 -4.68 -10.28 -3.68
N TRP A 15 -5.55 -11.20 -3.23
CA TRP A 15 -6.25 -12.12 -4.12
C TRP A 15 -7.31 -11.43 -4.97
N ILE A 16 -8.01 -10.43 -4.41
CA ILE A 16 -8.96 -9.61 -5.17
C ILE A 16 -8.24 -8.88 -6.30
N PHE A 17 -7.10 -8.22 -6.02
CA PHE A 17 -6.29 -7.53 -7.02
C PHE A 17 -5.78 -8.49 -8.10
N THR A 18 -5.27 -9.66 -7.70
CA THR A 18 -4.75 -10.69 -8.62
C THR A 18 -5.85 -11.22 -9.55
N LYS A 19 -7.02 -11.59 -8.99
CA LYS A 19 -8.11 -12.21 -9.75
C LYS A 19 -8.87 -11.21 -10.63
N MET A 20 -9.12 -9.99 -10.14
CA MET A 20 -9.79 -8.96 -10.94
C MET A 20 -8.86 -8.37 -12.01
N GLY A 21 -7.55 -8.31 -11.74
CA GLY A 21 -6.54 -7.85 -12.71
C GLY A 21 -6.18 -8.88 -13.78
N GLY A 22 -6.64 -10.14 -13.66
CA GLY A 22 -6.23 -11.23 -14.57
C GLY A 22 -4.73 -11.53 -14.54
N LEU A 23 -4.04 -11.16 -13.46
CA LEU A 23 -2.59 -11.27 -13.31
C LEU A 23 -2.20 -12.66 -12.81
N THR A 24 -1.00 -13.11 -13.19
CA THR A 24 -0.39 -14.26 -12.53
C THR A 24 0.03 -13.92 -11.10
N GLU A 25 0.16 -14.92 -10.23
CA GLU A 25 0.54 -14.71 -8.82
C GLU A 25 1.90 -14.01 -8.70
N ALA A 26 2.85 -14.35 -9.56
CA ALA A 26 4.19 -13.75 -9.56
C ALA A 26 4.19 -12.29 -10.02
N GLU A 27 3.41 -11.96 -11.05
CA GLU A 27 3.25 -10.57 -11.52
C GLU A 27 2.51 -9.71 -10.50
N SER A 28 1.49 -10.29 -9.87
CA SER A 28 0.76 -9.65 -8.79
C SER A 28 1.66 -9.38 -7.58
N LEU A 29 2.45 -10.36 -7.13
CA LEU A 29 3.38 -10.16 -6.00
C LEU A 29 4.38 -9.03 -6.28
N LYS A 30 4.93 -8.95 -7.49
CA LYS A 30 5.83 -7.87 -7.89
C LYS A 30 5.15 -6.50 -7.89
N SER A 31 3.95 -6.41 -8.46
CA SER A 31 3.22 -5.15 -8.58
C SER A 31 2.65 -4.69 -7.24
N TRP A 32 2.10 -5.62 -6.47
CA TRP A 32 1.48 -5.40 -5.16
C TRP A 32 2.49 -4.89 -4.15
N THR A 33 3.64 -5.56 -4.01
CA THR A 33 4.67 -5.13 -3.05
C THR A 33 5.20 -3.72 -3.33
N VAL A 34 5.43 -3.39 -4.60
CA VAL A 34 5.87 -2.04 -5.01
C VAL A 34 4.75 -1.01 -4.78
N LEU A 35 3.52 -1.33 -5.15
CA LEU A 35 2.36 -0.47 -4.93
C LEU A 35 2.19 -0.13 -3.44
N LEU A 36 2.26 -1.14 -2.56
CA LEU A 36 2.13 -0.93 -1.12
C LEU A 36 3.29 -0.17 -0.50
N ALA A 37 4.52 -0.38 -1.01
CA ALA A 37 5.66 0.42 -0.59
C ALA A 37 5.46 1.90 -0.92
N ILE A 38 5.04 2.21 -2.15
CA ILE A 38 4.77 3.58 -2.59
C ILE A 38 3.63 4.21 -1.76
N LEU A 39 2.51 3.51 -1.59
CA LEU A 39 1.38 4.00 -0.80
C LEU A 39 1.77 4.26 0.66
N SER A 40 2.60 3.41 1.25
CA SER A 40 3.08 3.57 2.63
C SER A 40 3.96 4.80 2.77
N VAL A 41 4.89 5.01 1.83
CA VAL A 41 5.76 6.20 1.81
C VAL A 41 4.95 7.48 1.60
N ILE A 42 4.05 7.50 0.60
CA ILE A 42 3.19 8.67 0.35
C ILE A 42 2.36 8.97 1.58
N SER A 43 1.71 7.97 2.18
CA SER A 43 0.90 8.17 3.38
C SER A 43 1.72 8.75 4.54
N MET A 44 2.93 8.23 4.78
CA MET A 44 3.81 8.74 5.82
C MET A 44 4.20 10.20 5.56
N VAL A 45 4.59 10.53 4.33
CA VAL A 45 4.94 11.90 3.92
C VAL A 45 3.73 12.83 4.09
N THR A 46 2.56 12.44 3.63
CA THR A 46 1.32 13.21 3.80
C THR A 46 0.98 13.40 5.28
N THR A 47 1.13 12.39 6.12
CA THR A 47 0.93 12.51 7.57
C THR A 47 1.90 13.51 8.20
N VAL A 48 3.19 13.47 7.83
CA VAL A 48 4.18 14.44 8.33
C VAL A 48 3.85 15.85 7.86
N ILE A 49 3.50 16.03 6.58
CA ILE A 49 3.09 17.33 6.02
C ILE A 49 1.86 17.89 6.75
N LEU A 50 0.85 17.06 7.00
CA LEU A 50 -0.34 17.51 7.74
C LEU A 50 0.00 17.84 9.20
N ALA A 51 0.86 17.07 9.85
CA ALA A 51 1.29 17.35 11.21
C ALA A 51 2.01 18.71 11.36
N ILE A 52 2.80 19.12 10.35
CA ILE A 52 3.45 20.44 10.34
C ILE A 52 2.52 21.57 9.86
N ALA A 53 1.63 21.28 8.90
CA ALA A 53 0.80 22.30 8.27
C ALA A 53 -0.46 22.64 9.08
N VAL A 54 -0.96 21.69 9.88
CA VAL A 54 -2.10 21.86 10.78
C VAL A 54 -1.66 21.51 12.20
N PRO A 55 -0.85 22.35 12.85
CA PRO A 55 -0.55 22.19 14.27
C PRO A 55 -1.82 22.54 15.05
N MET A 56 -2.64 21.53 15.34
CA MET A 56 -3.72 21.64 16.31
C MET A 56 -3.07 21.66 17.69
N ALA A 57 -2.85 22.88 18.22
CA ALA A 57 -2.52 23.10 19.61
C ALA A 57 -3.69 22.70 20.52
#